data_AF-A0A522KHQ2-F1
#
_entry.id   AF-A0A522KHQ2-F1
#
_cell.length_a   1.000
_cell.length_b   1.000
_cell.length_c   1.000
_cell.angle_alpha   90.00
_cell.angle_beta   90.00
_cell.angle_gamma   90.00
#
_symmetry.space_group_name_H-M   'P 1'
#
loop_
_entity.id
_entity.type
_entity.pdbx_description
1 polymer ?
#
loop_
_entity_poly.entity_id
_entity_poly.type
_entity_poly.pdbx_seq_one_letter_code
_entity_poly.pdbx_strand_id
1 'polypeptide(L)'
;MTALLEAGLAVSLGGPLLLVLVTRRFALNQLSLASRMLLWLLAAAAFVLAARSGEAWPLRIGMTTFGWLDLLSTVVAIIAMLAGAIAWPQLMTKLGVKGSMGSDLQKKIYSLSAPYRLFLVTTAAVTEEMLYRGYAIGIGQEVWGSLTVAFVVSLLVFVGAHVTHGAKALVTVFWISLLMSLLFAMTNSLWACIVAHFAVDAFGILLVPWLMARQRAHGARRSPGEAGARPDLAINAPTSVPPSGSPPAPH
;
A
#
# COMPACT_ATOMS: atom_id res chain seq x y z
N MET A 1 8.89 -14.62 32.68
CA MET A 1 8.70 -13.32 31.99
C MET A 1 9.31 -13.36 30.59
N THR A 2 10.61 -13.63 30.46
CA THR A 2 11.35 -13.66 29.18
C THR A 2 10.72 -14.57 28.11
N ALA A 3 10.34 -15.80 28.47
CA ALA A 3 9.72 -16.74 27.53
C ALA A 3 8.40 -16.22 26.90
N LEU A 4 7.61 -15.42 27.62
CA LEU A 4 6.40 -14.81 27.05
C LEU A 4 6.74 -13.72 26.03
N LEU A 5 7.77 -12.92 26.32
CA LEU A 5 8.26 -11.88 25.42
C LEU A 5 8.80 -12.49 24.13
N GLU A 6 9.64 -13.53 24.25
CA GLU A 6 10.17 -14.30 23.13
C GLU A 6 9.07 -14.95 22.28
N ALA A 7 8.06 -15.55 22.92
CA ALA A 7 6.92 -16.13 22.22
C ALA A 7 6.17 -15.07 21.40
N GLY A 8 5.94 -13.88 21.96
CA GLY A 8 5.30 -12.81 21.20
C GLY A 8 6.19 -12.24 20.11
N LEU A 9 7.52 -12.24 20.25
CA LEU A 9 8.44 -11.89 19.17
C LEU A 9 8.33 -12.90 18.01
N ALA A 10 8.26 -14.18 18.33
CA ALA A 10 8.06 -15.23 17.32
C ALA A 10 6.72 -15.08 16.60
N VAL A 11 5.62 -14.78 17.33
CA VAL A 11 4.32 -14.46 16.74
C VAL A 11 4.40 -13.22 15.85
N SER A 12 5.06 -12.17 16.34
CA SER A 12 5.13 -10.89 15.66
C SER A 12 5.93 -10.92 14.37
N LEU A 13 7.10 -11.54 14.38
CA LEU A 13 8.01 -11.59 13.24
C LEU A 13 7.66 -12.75 12.30
N GLY A 14 7.34 -13.91 12.88
CA GLY A 14 7.08 -15.14 12.13
C GLY A 14 5.65 -15.26 11.62
N GLY A 15 4.67 -14.74 12.35
CA GLY A 15 3.24 -14.90 12.04
C GLY A 15 2.85 -14.36 10.66
N PRO A 16 3.06 -13.05 10.37
CA PRO A 16 2.73 -12.48 9.07
C PRO A 16 3.55 -13.11 7.93
N LEU A 17 4.83 -13.41 8.16
CA LEU A 17 5.67 -14.08 7.17
C LEU A 17 5.12 -15.47 6.83
N LEU A 18 4.77 -16.27 7.85
CA LEU A 18 4.16 -17.58 7.67
C LEU A 18 2.82 -17.46 6.94
N LEU A 19 2.00 -16.46 7.27
CA LEU A 19 0.74 -16.21 6.58
C LEU A 19 0.96 -15.94 5.08
N VAL A 20 1.96 -15.12 4.72
CA VAL A 20 2.32 -14.87 3.32
C VAL A 20 2.79 -16.15 2.64
N LEU A 21 3.63 -16.95 3.30
CA LEU A 21 4.14 -18.22 2.76
C LEU A 21 3.01 -19.24 2.56
N VAL A 22 2.11 -19.40 3.53
CA VAL A 22 0.97 -20.33 3.47
C VAL A 22 0.00 -19.90 2.37
N THR A 23 -0.40 -18.62 2.35
CA THR A 23 -1.32 -18.12 1.33
C THR A 23 -0.75 -18.27 -0.07
N ARG A 24 0.56 -18.07 -0.24
CA ARG A 24 1.24 -18.33 -1.51
C ARG A 24 1.27 -19.83 -1.85
N ARG A 25 1.67 -20.69 -0.89
CA ARG A 25 1.82 -22.14 -1.08
C ARG A 25 0.52 -22.83 -1.48
N PHE A 26 -0.61 -22.32 -0.99
CA PHE A 26 -1.95 -22.86 -1.24
C PHE A 26 -2.80 -21.96 -2.14
N ALA A 27 -2.20 -20.96 -2.80
CA ALA A 27 -2.88 -20.01 -3.69
C ALA A 27 -4.14 -19.35 -3.07
N LEU A 28 -4.12 -19.12 -1.75
CA LEU A 28 -5.21 -18.49 -1.03
C LEU A 28 -5.24 -16.99 -1.30
N ASN A 29 -6.44 -16.41 -1.24
CA ASN A 29 -6.62 -14.98 -1.45
C ASN A 29 -6.11 -14.18 -0.23
N GLN A 30 -4.94 -13.57 -0.33
CA GLN A 30 -4.38 -12.67 0.70
C GLN A 30 -5.24 -11.43 0.98
N LEU A 31 -6.13 -11.07 0.07
CA LEU A 31 -7.10 -9.98 0.27
C LEU A 31 -8.40 -10.47 0.90
N SER A 32 -8.53 -11.76 1.25
CA SER A 32 -9.75 -12.30 1.86
C SER A 32 -9.94 -11.81 3.30
N LEU A 33 -11.20 -11.75 3.74
CA LEU A 33 -11.55 -11.40 5.12
C LEU A 33 -10.84 -12.33 6.11
N ALA A 34 -10.79 -13.64 5.83
CA ALA A 34 -10.14 -14.63 6.70
C ALA A 34 -8.64 -14.32 6.91
N SER A 35 -7.90 -14.02 5.84
CA SER A 35 -6.49 -13.64 5.96
C SER A 35 -6.30 -12.36 6.78
N ARG A 36 -7.19 -11.39 6.62
CA ARG A 36 -7.15 -10.12 7.38
C ARG A 36 -7.51 -10.31 8.84
N MET A 37 -8.50 -11.16 9.15
CA MET A 37 -8.83 -11.54 10.51
C MET A 37 -7.70 -12.30 11.19
N LEU A 38 -6.95 -13.12 10.46
CA LEU A 38 -5.78 -13.80 11.02
C LEU A 38 -4.68 -12.81 11.43
N LEU A 39 -4.46 -11.72 10.68
CA LEU A 39 -3.53 -10.66 11.12
C LEU A 39 -3.99 -9.99 12.42
N TRP A 40 -5.29 -9.72 12.57
CA TRP A 40 -5.85 -9.23 13.83
C TRP A 40 -5.67 -10.22 14.98
N LEU A 41 -5.84 -11.52 14.74
CA LEU A 41 -5.60 -12.55 15.74
C LEU A 41 -4.12 -12.62 16.16
N LEU A 42 -3.19 -12.49 15.20
CA LEU A 42 -1.75 -12.43 15.50
C LEU A 42 -1.41 -11.19 16.33
N ALA A 43 -1.95 -10.01 15.95
CA ALA A 43 -1.76 -8.77 16.69
C ALA A 43 -2.34 -8.85 18.12
N ALA A 44 -3.54 -9.42 18.26
CA ALA A 44 -4.17 -9.65 19.55
C ALA A 44 -3.37 -10.63 20.41
N ALA A 45 -2.87 -11.73 19.83
CA ALA A 45 -2.04 -12.71 20.53
C ALA A 45 -0.74 -12.06 21.03
N ALA A 46 -0.04 -11.28 20.19
CA ALA A 46 1.13 -10.53 20.60
C ALA A 46 0.81 -9.57 21.76
N PHE A 47 -0.29 -8.81 21.68
CA PHE A 47 -0.72 -7.92 22.76
C PHE A 47 -1.04 -8.64 24.06
N VAL A 48 -1.73 -9.77 24.02
CA VAL A 48 -2.02 -10.57 25.21
C VAL A 48 -0.73 -11.07 25.85
N LEU A 49 0.26 -11.48 25.05
CA LEU A 49 1.58 -11.88 25.55
C LEU A 49 2.33 -10.70 26.17
N ALA A 50 2.28 -9.51 25.56
CA ALA A 50 2.83 -8.29 26.15
C ALA A 50 2.15 -7.96 27.49
N ALA A 51 0.82 -7.95 27.54
CA ALA A 51 0.06 -7.64 28.75
C ALA A 51 0.36 -8.61 29.90
N ARG A 52 0.55 -9.89 29.60
CA ARG A 52 0.93 -10.91 30.59
C ARG A 52 2.40 -10.84 31.03
N SER A 53 3.22 -10.02 30.37
CA SER A 53 4.64 -9.87 30.73
C SER A 53 4.90 -8.88 31.86
N GLY A 54 3.90 -8.09 32.27
CA GLY A 54 4.00 -7.13 33.37
C GLY A 54 3.43 -5.75 33.02
N GLU A 55 3.28 -4.88 34.03
CA GLU A 55 2.54 -3.61 33.91
C GLU A 55 3.17 -2.57 32.98
N ALA A 56 4.49 -2.65 32.75
CA ALA A 56 5.20 -1.74 31.85
C ALA A 56 4.93 -1.98 30.35
N TRP A 57 4.15 -3.01 30.00
CA TRP A 57 3.90 -3.38 28.61
C TRP A 57 3.37 -2.25 27.71
N PRO A 58 2.46 -1.34 28.13
CA PRO A 58 1.94 -0.31 27.24
C PRO A 58 3.05 0.64 26.81
N LEU A 59 3.93 1.03 27.75
CA LEU A 59 5.07 1.88 27.46
C LEU A 59 6.07 1.20 26.51
N ARG A 60 6.34 -0.09 26.73
CA ARG A 60 7.26 -0.88 25.88
C ARG A 60 6.79 -0.95 24.42
N ILE A 61 5.47 -1.06 24.19
CA ILE A 61 4.92 -1.12 22.83
C ILE A 61 4.59 0.25 22.23
N GLY A 62 4.92 1.34 22.94
CA GLY A 62 4.68 2.71 22.49
C GLY A 62 3.22 3.19 22.61
N MET A 63 2.42 2.63 23.52
CA MET A 63 1.12 3.21 23.92
C MET A 63 1.33 4.41 24.84
N THR A 64 2.00 5.43 24.33
CA THR A 64 2.23 6.70 25.00
C THR A 64 1.15 7.71 24.62
N THR A 65 1.07 8.81 25.37
CA THR A 65 0.17 9.92 25.06
C THR A 65 0.61 10.62 23.78
N PHE A 66 -0.33 10.89 22.86
CA PHE A 66 -0.02 11.53 21.59
C PHE A 66 0.14 13.06 21.75
N GLY A 67 1.36 13.55 21.63
CA GLY A 67 1.72 14.96 21.79
C GLY A 67 1.95 15.72 20.48
N TRP A 68 2.29 17.01 20.59
CA TRP A 68 2.61 17.85 19.44
C TRP A 68 3.86 17.40 18.68
N LEU A 69 4.87 16.89 19.38
CA LEU A 69 6.08 16.36 18.75
C LEU A 69 5.77 15.10 17.93
N ASP A 70 4.87 14.24 18.42
CA ASP A 70 4.40 13.07 17.68
C ASP A 70 3.64 13.49 16.43
N LEU A 71 2.77 14.49 16.55
CA LEU A 71 2.04 15.05 15.41
C LEU A 71 3.01 15.60 14.34
N LEU A 72 3.96 16.44 14.74
CA LEU A 72 4.93 17.03 13.82
C LEU A 72 5.78 15.94 13.15
N SER A 73 6.32 15.00 13.93
CA SER A 73 7.12 13.88 13.41
C SER A 73 6.30 13.00 12.47
N THR A 74 5.02 12.75 12.79
CA THR A 74 4.08 12.01 11.95
C THR A 74 3.87 12.71 10.61
N VAL A 75 3.61 14.03 10.61
CA VAL A 75 3.42 14.79 9.37
C VAL A 75 4.68 14.79 8.51
N VAL A 76 5.85 15.03 9.10
CA VAL A 76 7.13 14.98 8.40
C VAL A 76 7.38 13.59 7.80
N ALA A 77 7.12 12.53 8.57
CA ALA A 77 7.25 11.16 8.10
C ALA A 77 6.30 10.85 6.94
N ILE A 78 5.02 11.27 7.01
CA ILE A 78 4.05 11.10 5.91
C ILE A 78 4.57 11.77 4.64
N ILE A 79 5.05 13.01 4.72
CA ILE A 79 5.57 13.75 3.56
C ILE A 79 6.77 13.01 2.96
N ALA A 80 7.74 12.60 3.79
CA ALA A 80 8.93 11.88 3.36
C ALA A 80 8.61 10.50 2.74
N MET A 81 7.63 9.78 3.29
CA MET A 81 7.16 8.50 2.77
C MET A 81 6.46 8.67 1.41
N LEU A 82 5.54 9.64 1.28
CA LEU A 82 4.85 9.92 0.02
C LEU A 82 5.84 10.38 -1.07
N ALA A 83 6.79 11.26 -0.72
CA ALA A 83 7.84 11.70 -1.64
C ALA A 83 8.66 10.51 -2.17
N GLY A 84 9.10 9.61 -1.27
CA GLY A 84 9.83 8.40 -1.67
C GLY A 84 8.97 7.40 -2.45
N ALA A 85 7.69 7.25 -2.09
CA ALA A 85 6.75 6.38 -2.80
C ALA A 85 6.52 6.81 -4.24
N ILE A 86 6.68 8.11 -4.55
CA ILE A 86 6.63 8.65 -5.91
C ILE A 86 8.00 8.60 -6.60
N ALA A 87 9.07 8.98 -5.90
CA ALA A 87 10.40 9.12 -6.49
C ALA A 87 11.09 7.77 -6.80
N TRP A 88 11.03 6.79 -5.88
CA TRP A 88 11.73 5.51 -6.05
C TRP A 88 11.29 4.72 -7.30
N PRO A 89 9.98 4.58 -7.60
CA PRO A 89 9.54 3.88 -8.79
C PRO A 89 10.00 4.53 -10.09
N GLN A 90 10.03 5.87 -10.12
CA GLN A 90 10.52 6.63 -11.25
C GLN A 90 12.02 6.41 -11.45
N LEU A 91 12.80 6.47 -10.37
CA LEU A 91 14.23 6.21 -10.41
C LEU A 91 14.53 4.78 -10.85
N MET A 92 13.85 3.78 -10.30
CA MET A 92 14.02 2.37 -10.70
C MET A 92 13.68 2.13 -12.18
N THR A 93 12.70 2.88 -12.71
CA THR A 93 12.37 2.82 -14.14
C THR A 93 13.47 3.46 -15.00
N LYS A 94 14.05 4.58 -14.56
CA LYS A 94 15.22 5.20 -15.22
C LYS A 94 16.46 4.30 -15.20
N LEU A 95 16.64 3.52 -14.13
CA LEU A 95 17.71 2.53 -13.99
C LEU A 95 17.47 1.23 -14.78
N GLY A 96 16.41 1.17 -15.59
CA GLY A 96 16.13 0.01 -16.43
C GLY A 96 15.61 -1.22 -15.69
N VAL A 97 15.22 -1.09 -14.41
CA VAL A 97 14.63 -2.20 -13.65
C VAL A 97 13.27 -2.53 -14.26
N LYS A 98 13.23 -3.67 -14.96
CA LYS A 98 12.01 -4.22 -15.54
C LYS A 98 11.15 -4.81 -14.42
N GLY A 99 9.84 -4.58 -14.52
CA GLY A 99 8.87 -4.98 -13.51
C GLY A 99 7.78 -3.94 -13.36
N SER A 100 6.52 -4.37 -13.40
CA SER A 100 5.41 -3.49 -13.07
C SER A 100 5.33 -3.36 -11.55
N MET A 101 5.15 -2.15 -11.04
CA MET A 101 4.67 -1.99 -9.68
C MET A 101 3.30 -2.66 -9.58
N GLY A 102 3.20 -3.75 -8.80
CA GLY A 102 1.96 -4.35 -8.35
C GLY A 102 0.84 -4.51 -9.37
N SER A 103 1.08 -4.73 -10.67
CA SER A 103 0.02 -4.48 -11.65
C SER A 103 -1.22 -5.35 -11.46
N ASP A 104 -1.08 -6.59 -11.00
CA ASP A 104 -2.25 -7.45 -10.77
C ASP A 104 -2.83 -7.32 -9.35
N LEU A 105 -1.97 -7.20 -8.32
CA LEU A 105 -2.43 -6.99 -6.95
C LEU A 105 -3.12 -5.62 -6.78
N GLN A 106 -2.54 -4.56 -7.34
CA GLN A 106 -3.10 -3.21 -7.30
C GLN A 106 -4.41 -3.13 -8.10
N LYS A 107 -4.47 -3.73 -9.31
CA LYS A 107 -5.74 -3.84 -10.06
C LYS A 107 -6.79 -4.57 -9.23
N LYS A 108 -6.42 -5.67 -8.57
CA LYS A 108 -7.32 -6.43 -7.70
C LYS A 108 -7.78 -5.64 -6.49
N ILE A 109 -6.92 -4.82 -5.89
CA ILE A 109 -7.30 -3.92 -4.79
C ILE A 109 -8.26 -2.83 -5.31
N TYR A 110 -7.98 -2.23 -6.46
CA TYR A 110 -8.78 -1.16 -7.03
C TYR A 110 -10.16 -1.61 -7.49
N SER A 111 -10.35 -2.90 -7.82
CA SER A 111 -11.66 -3.46 -8.13
C SER A 111 -12.53 -3.73 -6.90
N LEU A 112 -11.98 -3.66 -5.69
CA LEU A 112 -12.75 -3.81 -4.44
C LEU A 112 -13.57 -2.56 -4.14
N SER A 113 -14.66 -2.76 -3.40
CA SER A 113 -15.51 -1.67 -2.93
C SER A 113 -14.73 -0.73 -2.00
N ALA A 114 -15.08 0.57 -2.00
CA ALA A 114 -14.42 1.55 -1.15
C ALA A 114 -14.43 1.19 0.36
N PRO A 115 -15.54 0.67 0.94
CA PRO A 115 -15.54 0.23 2.34
C PRO A 115 -14.56 -0.93 2.59
N TYR A 116 -14.44 -1.86 1.65
CA TYR A 116 -13.51 -2.98 1.82
C TYR A 116 -12.05 -2.51 1.71
N ARG A 117 -11.76 -1.57 0.80
CA ARG A 117 -10.44 -0.93 0.74
C ARG A 117 -10.11 -0.18 2.03
N LEU A 118 -11.07 0.53 2.61
CA LEU A 118 -10.90 1.20 3.90
C LEU A 118 -10.56 0.19 4.99
N PHE A 119 -11.30 -0.92 5.05
CA PHE A 119 -11.00 -2.03 5.96
C PHE A 119 -9.58 -2.59 5.75
N LEU A 120 -9.12 -2.74 4.51
CA LEU A 120 -7.77 -3.22 4.21
C LEU A 120 -6.70 -2.26 4.74
N VAL A 121 -6.80 -0.96 4.44
CA VAL A 121 -5.79 0.02 4.87
C VAL A 121 -5.78 0.20 6.39
N THR A 122 -6.94 0.16 7.05
CA THR A 122 -7.01 0.19 8.52
C THR A 122 -6.42 -1.08 9.13
N THR A 123 -6.72 -2.25 8.56
CA THR A 123 -6.18 -3.52 9.05
C THR A 123 -4.66 -3.54 8.94
N ALA A 124 -4.10 -3.17 7.78
CA ALA A 124 -2.66 -3.10 7.58
C ALA A 124 -2.02 -2.13 8.58
N ALA A 125 -2.50 -0.88 8.61
CA ALA A 125 -1.97 0.16 9.47
C ALA A 125 -2.01 -0.18 10.96
N VAL A 126 -3.06 -0.85 11.45
CA VAL A 126 -3.13 -1.21 12.87
C VAL A 126 -2.30 -2.46 13.17
N THR A 127 -2.58 -3.56 12.46
CA THR A 127 -2.00 -4.87 12.82
C THR A 127 -0.50 -4.92 12.55
N GLU A 128 -0.03 -4.35 11.43
CA GLU A 128 1.39 -4.36 11.10
C GLU A 128 2.20 -3.44 12.02
N GLU A 129 1.67 -2.28 12.42
CA GLU A 129 2.37 -1.42 13.38
C GLU A 129 2.42 -2.03 14.78
N MET A 130 1.33 -2.64 15.24
CA MET A 130 1.31 -3.37 16.52
C MET A 130 2.36 -4.49 16.55
N LEU A 131 2.46 -5.27 15.47
CA LEU A 131 3.42 -6.37 15.37
C LEU A 131 4.84 -5.79 15.21
N TYR A 132 5.12 -5.09 14.12
CA TYR A 132 6.49 -4.76 13.76
C TYR A 132 7.10 -3.60 14.56
N ARG A 133 6.32 -2.60 14.99
CA ARG A 133 6.85 -1.44 15.72
C ARG A 133 6.64 -1.64 17.21
N GLY A 134 5.39 -1.81 17.62
CA GLY A 134 5.04 -2.02 19.02
C GLY A 134 5.76 -3.23 19.61
N TYR A 135 5.57 -4.42 19.03
CA TYR A 135 6.16 -5.63 19.59
C TYR A 135 7.61 -5.84 19.14
N ALA A 136 7.88 -5.96 17.84
CA ALA A 136 9.20 -6.38 17.37
C ALA A 136 10.32 -5.36 17.67
N ILE A 137 10.05 -4.05 17.60
CA ILE A 137 11.03 -3.03 18.01
C ILE A 137 10.89 -2.76 19.51
N GLY A 138 9.69 -2.41 19.97
CA GLY A 138 9.42 -1.96 21.33
C GLY A 138 9.77 -2.99 22.41
N ILE A 139 9.34 -4.25 22.25
CA ILE A 139 9.72 -5.37 23.14
C ILE A 139 11.09 -5.93 22.75
N GLY A 140 11.38 -6.03 21.45
CA GLY A 140 12.62 -6.64 20.95
C GLY A 140 13.89 -5.95 21.47
N GLN A 141 13.89 -4.63 21.65
CA GLN A 141 15.04 -3.91 22.20
C GLN A 141 15.39 -4.33 23.64
N GLU A 142 14.40 -4.73 24.45
CA GLU A 142 14.61 -5.22 25.82
C GLU A 142 15.10 -6.67 25.79
N VAL A 143 14.48 -7.52 24.97
CA VAL A 143 14.84 -8.95 24.86
C VAL A 143 16.25 -9.12 24.27
N TRP A 144 16.60 -8.35 23.26
CA TRP A 144 17.91 -8.42 22.60
C TRP A 144 18.95 -7.46 23.18
N GLY A 145 18.57 -6.59 24.12
CA GLY A 145 19.45 -5.58 24.72
C GLY A 145 19.99 -4.54 23.72
N SER A 146 19.34 -4.39 22.56
CA SER A 146 19.80 -3.48 21.50
C SER A 146 18.64 -3.00 20.62
N LEU A 147 18.39 -1.70 20.66
CA LEU A 147 17.44 -1.02 19.76
C LEU A 147 17.84 -1.23 18.29
N THR A 148 19.14 -1.16 17.98
CA THR A 148 19.64 -1.34 16.61
C THR A 148 19.33 -2.74 16.08
N VAL A 149 19.54 -3.78 16.89
CA VAL A 149 19.19 -5.15 16.50
C VAL A 149 17.69 -5.26 16.27
N ALA A 150 16.88 -4.73 17.19
CA ALA A 150 15.43 -4.80 17.07
C ALA A 150 14.88 -4.08 15.84
N PHE A 151 15.41 -2.90 15.57
CA PHE A 151 15.14 -2.11 14.38
C PHE A 151 15.45 -2.87 13.09
N VAL A 152 16.69 -3.40 12.98
CA VAL A 152 17.15 -4.07 11.76
C VAL A 152 16.38 -5.37 11.51
N VAL A 153 16.17 -6.17 12.55
CA VAL A 153 15.41 -7.43 12.44
C VAL A 153 13.97 -7.14 12.01
N SER A 154 13.30 -6.19 12.67
CA SER A 154 11.93 -5.82 12.31
C SER A 154 11.83 -5.33 10.87
N LEU A 155 12.74 -4.44 10.45
CA LEU A 155 12.80 -3.91 9.08
C LEU A 155 13.01 -5.02 8.04
N LEU A 156 13.99 -5.89 8.24
CA LEU A 156 14.31 -6.96 7.29
C LEU A 156 13.17 -7.97 7.17
N VAL A 157 12.56 -8.37 8.28
CA VAL A 157 11.44 -9.33 8.27
C VAL A 157 10.19 -8.70 7.66
N PHE A 158 9.89 -7.43 7.95
CA PHE A 158 8.77 -6.71 7.34
C PHE A 158 8.92 -6.64 5.82
N VAL A 159 10.09 -6.20 5.33
CA VAL A 159 10.41 -6.15 3.90
C VAL A 159 10.39 -7.55 3.30
N GLY A 160 10.90 -8.54 4.02
CA GLY A 160 10.84 -9.96 3.65
C GLY A 160 9.41 -10.48 3.41
N ALA A 161 8.45 -10.06 4.23
CA ALA A 161 7.04 -10.42 4.05
C ALA A 161 6.42 -9.82 2.77
N HIS A 162 7.09 -8.86 2.13
CA HIS A 162 6.61 -8.14 0.94
C HIS A 162 7.35 -8.50 -0.35
N VAL A 163 8.29 -9.47 -0.33
CA VAL A 163 9.09 -9.84 -1.51
C VAL A 163 8.24 -10.26 -2.71
N THR A 164 7.00 -10.72 -2.49
CA THR A 164 6.06 -11.11 -3.55
C THR A 164 5.46 -9.93 -4.32
N HIS A 165 5.65 -8.68 -3.87
CA HIS A 165 5.10 -7.49 -4.53
C HIS A 165 5.94 -7.02 -5.74
N GLY A 166 7.11 -7.63 -5.94
CA GLY A 166 8.05 -7.30 -7.01
C GLY A 166 9.07 -6.23 -6.62
N ALA A 167 10.20 -6.19 -7.34
CA ALA A 167 11.37 -5.40 -6.95
C ALA A 167 11.10 -3.89 -6.78
N LYS A 168 10.32 -3.28 -7.68
CA LYS A 168 9.97 -1.84 -7.56
C LYS A 168 9.16 -1.54 -6.31
N ALA A 169 8.20 -2.40 -6.00
CA ALA A 169 7.39 -2.26 -4.78
C ALA A 169 8.26 -2.50 -3.54
N LEU A 170 9.19 -3.45 -3.59
CA LEU A 170 10.06 -3.79 -2.47
C LEU A 170 10.96 -2.62 -2.05
N VAL A 171 11.49 -1.84 -2.99
CA VAL A 171 12.26 -0.61 -2.68
C VAL A 171 11.38 0.42 -1.98
N THR A 172 10.15 0.62 -2.46
CA THR A 172 9.19 1.52 -1.81
C THR A 172 8.81 1.03 -0.40
N VAL A 173 8.57 -0.27 -0.23
CA VAL A 173 8.27 -0.90 1.06
C VAL A 173 9.46 -0.73 2.02
N PHE A 174 10.69 -0.97 1.56
CA PHE A 174 11.89 -0.75 2.36
C PHE A 174 11.99 0.70 2.83
N TRP A 175 11.80 1.67 1.92
CA TRP A 175 11.85 3.09 2.25
C TRP A 175 10.80 3.48 3.30
N ILE A 176 9.55 3.09 3.07
CA ILE A 176 8.44 3.37 3.99
C ILE A 176 8.71 2.71 5.35
N SER A 177 9.09 1.43 5.35
CA SER A 177 9.38 0.69 6.58
C SER A 177 10.53 1.30 7.37
N LEU A 178 11.58 1.78 6.69
CA LEU A 178 12.71 2.44 7.32
C LEU A 178 12.27 3.72 8.04
N LEU A 179 11.54 4.60 7.35
CA LEU A 179 11.04 5.85 7.94
C LEU A 179 10.06 5.61 9.09
N MET A 180 9.22 4.58 8.98
CA MET A 180 8.29 4.19 10.03
C MET A 180 9.02 3.64 11.27
N SER A 181 10.04 2.82 11.10
CA SER A 181 10.86 2.33 12.22
C SER A 181 11.64 3.47 12.88
N LEU A 182 12.10 4.46 12.09
CA LEU A 182 12.73 5.68 12.63
C LEU A 182 11.72 6.53 13.41
N LEU A 183 10.53 6.73 12.87
CA LEU A 183 9.44 7.44 13.55
C LEU A 183 9.15 6.79 14.90
N PHE A 184 9.04 5.46 14.95
CA PHE A 184 8.84 4.73 16.19
C PHE A 184 10.02 4.90 17.15
N ALA A 185 11.26 4.73 16.69
CA ALA A 185 12.46 4.87 17.54
C ALA A 185 12.61 6.29 18.12
N MET A 186 12.18 7.33 17.40
CA MET A 186 12.26 8.72 17.83
C MET A 186 11.14 9.12 18.80
N THR A 187 9.93 8.59 18.59
CA THR A 187 8.72 9.02 19.33
C THR A 187 8.31 8.04 20.42
N ASN A 188 8.70 6.77 20.30
CA ASN A 188 8.11 5.66 21.03
C ASN A 188 6.56 5.72 21.04
N SER A 189 5.97 6.11 19.90
CA SER A 189 4.53 6.32 19.74
C SER A 189 3.97 5.39 18.66
N LEU A 190 3.24 4.36 19.10
CA LEU A 190 2.55 3.44 18.22
C LEU A 190 1.45 4.17 17.42
N TRP A 191 0.80 5.15 18.05
CA TRP A 191 -0.23 5.95 17.40
C TRP A 191 0.32 6.79 16.24
N ALA A 192 1.51 7.38 16.39
CA ALA A 192 2.20 8.09 15.32
C ALA A 192 2.41 7.18 14.11
N CYS A 193 2.89 5.96 14.35
CA CYS A 193 3.06 4.96 13.31
C CYS A 193 1.73 4.57 12.65
N ILE A 194 0.70 4.19 13.42
CA ILE A 194 -0.61 3.79 12.88
C ILE A 194 -1.20 4.89 11.98
N VAL A 195 -1.15 6.15 12.44
CA VAL A 195 -1.67 7.29 11.67
C VAL A 195 -0.85 7.51 10.39
N ALA A 196 0.48 7.46 10.48
CA ALA A 196 1.36 7.66 9.34
C ALA A 196 1.18 6.58 8.27
N HIS A 197 1.14 5.31 8.69
CA HIS A 197 0.91 4.17 7.80
C HIS A 197 -0.48 4.26 7.15
N PHE A 198 -1.53 4.47 7.95
CA PHE A 198 -2.88 4.64 7.42
C PHE A 198 -2.95 5.75 6.38
N ALA A 199 -2.32 6.90 6.63
CA ALA A 199 -2.35 8.03 5.71
C ALA A 199 -1.68 7.71 4.36
N VAL A 200 -0.51 7.06 4.38
CA VAL A 200 0.20 6.66 3.15
C VAL A 200 -0.60 5.63 2.35
N ASP A 201 -1.16 4.63 3.03
CA ASP A 201 -1.97 3.60 2.39
C ASP A 201 -3.29 4.14 1.86
N ALA A 202 -3.99 4.96 2.66
CA ALA A 202 -5.23 5.62 2.25
C ALA A 202 -5.00 6.51 1.02
N PHE A 203 -3.86 7.20 0.93
CA PHE A 203 -3.50 7.97 -0.26
C PHE A 203 -3.45 7.07 -1.51
N GLY A 204 -2.69 5.96 -1.45
CA GLY A 204 -2.50 5.08 -2.60
C GLY A 204 -3.71 4.19 -2.96
N ILE A 205 -4.49 3.77 -1.96
CA ILE A 205 -5.53 2.74 -2.09
C ILE A 205 -6.94 3.33 -2.09
N LEU A 206 -7.17 4.50 -1.48
CA LEU A 206 -8.48 5.16 -1.45
C LEU A 206 -8.51 6.38 -2.38
N LEU A 207 -7.59 7.32 -2.18
CA LEU A 207 -7.64 8.62 -2.85
C LEU A 207 -7.31 8.53 -4.34
N VAL A 208 -6.20 7.88 -4.70
CA VAL A 208 -5.80 7.71 -6.12
C VAL A 208 -6.89 7.07 -6.98
N PRO A 209 -7.46 5.89 -6.67
CA PRO A 209 -8.49 5.29 -7.51
C PRO A 209 -9.79 6.10 -7.54
N TRP A 210 -10.14 6.81 -6.46
CA TRP A 210 -11.28 7.71 -6.44
C TRP A 210 -11.08 8.90 -7.40
N LEU A 211 -9.90 9.52 -7.40
CA LEU A 211 -9.55 10.60 -8.34
C LEU A 211 -9.64 10.12 -9.79
N MET A 212 -9.08 8.94 -10.08
CA MET A 212 -9.14 8.35 -11.43
C MET A 212 -10.57 8.09 -11.89
N ALA A 213 -11.43 7.59 -11.00
CA ALA A 213 -12.85 7.35 -11.31
C ALA A 213 -13.58 8.67 -11.61
N ARG A 214 -13.33 9.73 -10.83
CA ARG A 214 -13.90 11.06 -11.07
C ARG A 214 -13.45 11.67 -12.39
N GLN A 215 -12.17 11.57 -12.74
CA GLN A 215 -11.65 12.09 -14.01
C GLN A 215 -12.31 11.40 -15.21
N ARG A 216 -12.50 10.07 -15.15
CA ARG A 216 -13.21 9.32 -16.20
C ARG A 216 -14.66 9.77 -16.35
N ALA A 217 -15.37 9.97 -15.23
CA ALA A 217 -16.75 10.46 -15.24
C ALA A 217 -16.85 11.88 -15.82
N HIS A 218 -15.90 12.77 -15.51
CA HIS A 218 -15.85 14.11 -16.09
C HIS A 218 -15.52 14.10 -17.60
N GLY A 219 -14.61 13.24 -18.05
CA GLY A 219 -14.29 13.08 -19.47
C GLY A 219 -15.50 12.58 -20.27
N ALA A 220 -16.18 11.54 -19.79
CA ALA A 220 -17.39 11.01 -20.43
C ALA A 220 -18.53 12.04 -20.55
N ARG A 221 -18.64 12.99 -19.61
CA ARG A 221 -19.62 14.09 -19.68
C ARG A 221 -19.26 15.19 -20.67
N ARG A 222 -17.99 15.32 -21.09
CA ARG A 222 -17.56 16.33 -22.08
C ARG A 222 -17.66 15.84 -23.54
N SER A 223 -17.58 14.53 -23.76
CA SER A 223 -17.70 13.92 -25.09
C SER A 223 -19.11 13.63 -25.68
N PRO A 224 -20.27 14.03 -25.10
CA PRO A 224 -21.57 13.80 -25.77
C PRO A 224 -21.82 14.65 -27.03
N GLY A 225 -20.98 15.63 -27.35
CA GLY A 225 -21.26 16.67 -28.37
C GLY A 225 -20.55 16.53 -29.73
N GLU A 226 -19.59 15.62 -29.91
CA GLU A 226 -18.88 15.46 -31.20
C GLU A 226 -19.53 14.43 -32.15
N ALA A 227 -20.56 13.71 -31.72
CA ALA A 227 -21.28 12.73 -32.56
C ALA A 227 -22.59 13.28 -33.17
N GLY A 228 -22.93 14.57 -32.97
CA GLY A 228 -24.26 15.12 -33.23
C GLY A 228 -24.38 16.38 -34.11
N ALA A 229 -23.30 16.89 -34.71
CA ALA A 229 -23.37 18.02 -35.66
C ALA A 229 -22.29 17.82 -36.74
N ARG A 230 -22.58 17.53 -38.01
CA ARG A 230 -23.48 18.27 -38.92
C ARG A 230 -24.07 17.33 -39.99
N PRO A 231 -25.39 17.33 -40.23
CA PRO A 231 -25.98 16.87 -41.48
C PRO A 231 -26.47 18.08 -42.30
N ASP A 232 -25.60 19.06 -42.60
CA ASP A 232 -25.99 20.21 -43.44
C ASP A 232 -24.79 20.76 -44.21
N LEU A 233 -24.39 20.04 -45.26
CA LEU A 233 -23.74 20.60 -46.45
C LEU A 233 -24.25 19.83 -47.67
N ALA A 234 -25.55 19.99 -47.94
CA ALA A 234 -26.22 19.52 -49.13
C ALA A 234 -26.90 20.70 -49.83
N ILE A 235 -26.16 21.72 -50.28
CA ILE A 235 -26.67 22.70 -51.26
C ILE A 235 -25.51 23.15 -52.16
N ASN A 236 -25.38 22.53 -53.34
CA ASN A 236 -25.25 23.17 -54.66
C ASN A 236 -24.62 22.22 -55.70
N ALA A 237 -25.47 21.57 -56.48
CA ALA A 237 -25.14 21.17 -57.84
C ALA A 237 -25.69 22.24 -58.81
N PRO A 238 -24.95 22.58 -59.87
CA PRO A 238 -25.56 22.86 -61.15
C PRO A 238 -25.15 21.82 -62.21
N THR A 239 -26.17 21.44 -62.96
CA THR A 239 -26.28 20.51 -64.08
C THR A 239 -25.53 20.91 -65.36
N SER A 240 -25.45 19.93 -66.28
CA SER A 240 -25.29 20.02 -67.77
C SER A 240 -23.85 20.08 -68.31
N VAL A 241 -23.35 19.32 -69.31
CA VAL A 241 -23.92 18.43 -70.36
C VAL A 241 -22.76 17.57 -70.98
N PRO A 242 -23.01 16.35 -71.54
CA PRO A 242 -22.07 15.48 -72.31
C PRO A 242 -22.10 15.83 -73.84
N PRO A 243 -21.56 15.10 -74.86
CA PRO A 243 -20.93 13.76 -74.94
C PRO A 243 -19.58 13.78 -75.74
N SER A 244 -18.84 12.68 -75.92
CA SER A 244 -18.94 11.83 -77.13
C SER A 244 -17.78 10.81 -77.18
N GLY A 245 -18.06 9.60 -77.67
CA GLY A 245 -17.02 8.75 -78.28
C GLY A 245 -16.91 7.35 -77.68
N SER A 246 -17.72 6.44 -78.19
CA SER A 246 -17.71 4.99 -77.90
C SER A 246 -16.73 4.24 -78.86
N PRO A 247 -16.59 2.88 -78.82
CA PRO A 247 -15.33 2.11 -78.83
C PRO A 247 -15.20 1.30 -80.17
N PRO A 248 -14.65 0.06 -80.32
CA PRO A 248 -13.84 -0.84 -79.47
C PRO A 248 -12.67 -1.64 -80.16
N ALA A 249 -11.88 -2.35 -79.32
CA ALA A 249 -11.30 -3.72 -79.49
C ALA A 249 -10.31 -4.03 -80.65
N PRO A 250 -9.77 -5.28 -80.75
CA PRO A 250 -9.06 -6.13 -79.77
C PRO A 250 -7.67 -6.58 -80.32
N HIS A 251 -6.83 -7.21 -79.49
CA HIS A 251 -6.08 -8.46 -79.77
C HIS A 251 -5.35 -8.93 -78.53
#